data_AF-A0A3L8P2G6-F1
#
_entry.id   AF-A0A3L8P2G6-F1
#
_cell.length_a   1.000
_cell.length_b   1.000
_cell.length_c   1.000
_cell.angle_alpha   90.00
_cell.angle_beta   90.00
_cell.angle_gamma   90.00
#
_symmetry.space_group_name_H-M   'P 1'
#
loop_
_entity.id
_entity.type
_entity.pdbx_description
1 polymer ?
#
loop_
_entity_poly.entity_id
_entity_poly.type
_entity_poly.pdbx_seq_one_letter_code
_entity_poly.pdbx_strand_id
1 'polypeptide(L)'
;MTLTLVKELDRLHAGYVAAVNAAVADDDLARADQLAADYDVAAVRLMAEHENRPDLVQPVLEALGRLEGTRPDSRLRRMVNRLRAVRAA
;
A
#
# COMPACT_ATOMS: atom_id res chain seq x y z
N MET A 1 10.23 16.18 16.17
CA MET A 1 9.97 14.75 16.40
C MET A 1 9.46 14.12 15.09
N THR A 2 10.35 13.80 14.15
CA THR A 2 9.96 13.38 12.77
C THR A 2 10.73 12.17 12.26
N LEU A 3 11.84 11.79 12.90
CA LEU A 3 12.68 10.67 12.47
C LEU A 3 12.09 9.29 12.82
N THR A 4 11.12 9.21 13.73
CA THR A 4 10.54 7.93 14.18
C THR A 4 9.46 7.44 13.21
N LEU A 5 8.47 8.28 12.89
CA LEU A 5 7.41 7.93 11.92
C LEU A 5 7.97 7.53 10.55
N VAL A 6 8.96 8.27 10.05
CA VAL A 6 9.59 7.94 8.76
C VAL A 6 10.22 6.54 8.81
N LYS A 7 10.94 6.20 9.89
CA LYS A 7 11.52 4.86 10.06
C LYS A 7 10.46 3.76 10.19
N GLU A 8 9.34 4.04 10.84
CA GLU A 8 8.24 3.09 10.98
C GLU A 8 7.55 2.85 9.64
N LEU A 9 7.34 3.90 8.84
CA LEU A 9 6.85 3.80 7.47
C LEU A 9 7.82 3.05 6.57
N ASP A 10 9.13 3.31 6.68
CA ASP A 10 10.15 2.59 5.91
C ASP A 10 10.15 1.09 6.25
N ARG A 11 10.01 0.75 7.54
CA ARG A 11 9.91 -0.63 7.99
C ARG A 11 8.63 -1.30 7.49
N LEU A 12 7.50 -0.60 7.57
CA LEU A 12 6.22 -1.07 7.03
C LEU A 12 6.34 -1.33 5.52
N HIS A 13 6.90 -0.39 4.78
CA HIS A 13 7.12 -0.48 3.35
C HIS A 13 7.99 -1.68 2.97
N ALA A 14 9.13 -1.86 3.65
CA ALA A 14 10.02 -2.99 3.40
C ALA A 14 9.32 -4.35 3.61
N GLY A 15 8.48 -4.46 4.65
CA GLY A 15 7.69 -5.66 4.91
C GLY A 15 6.71 -5.99 3.79
N TYR A 16 5.95 -4.99 3.33
CA TYR A 16 4.99 -5.18 2.24
C TYR A 16 5.68 -5.44 0.89
N VAL A 17 6.83 -4.81 0.61
CA VAL A 17 7.63 -5.12 -0.59
C VAL A 17 8.07 -6.58 -0.59
N ALA A 18 8.57 -7.08 0.54
CA ALA A 18 8.96 -8.49 0.65
C ALA A 18 7.78 -9.44 0.42
N ALA A 19 6.62 -9.15 1.02
CA ALA A 19 5.41 -9.95 0.85
C ALA A 19 4.86 -9.94 -0.58
N VAL A 20 4.85 -8.77 -1.23
CA VAL A 20 4.43 -8.63 -2.64
C VAL A 20 5.38 -9.38 -3.57
N ASN A 21 6.70 -9.27 -3.35
CA ASN A 21 7.69 -10.00 -4.14
C ASN A 21 7.52 -11.52 -4.00
N ALA A 22 7.21 -12.02 -2.81
CA ALA A 22 6.90 -13.43 -2.60
C ALA A 22 5.65 -13.86 -3.38
N ALA A 23 4.56 -13.10 -3.29
CA ALA A 23 3.33 -13.39 -4.04
C ALA A 23 3.55 -13.37 -5.56
N VAL A 24 4.37 -12.43 -6.06
CA VAL A 24 4.74 -12.37 -7.49
C VAL A 24 5.61 -13.56 -7.90
N ALA A 25 6.54 -14.00 -7.05
CA ALA A 25 7.37 -15.18 -7.31
C ALA A 25 6.51 -16.44 -7.44
N ASP A 26 5.43 -16.53 -6.66
CA ASP A 26 4.44 -17.62 -6.70
C ASP A 26 3.38 -17.47 -7.81
N ASP A 27 3.48 -16.45 -8.67
CA ASP A 27 2.49 -16.07 -9.69
C ASP A 27 1.09 -15.74 -9.13
N ASP A 28 1.00 -15.46 -7.83
CA ASP A 28 -0.23 -15.05 -7.15
C ASP A 28 -0.43 -13.54 -7.26
N LEU A 29 -0.79 -13.11 -8.47
CA LEU A 29 -1.00 -11.69 -8.77
C LEU A 29 -2.26 -11.11 -8.11
N ALA A 30 -3.19 -11.96 -7.65
CA ALA A 30 -4.36 -11.53 -6.90
C ALA A 30 -3.95 -11.13 -5.48
N ARG A 31 -3.14 -11.98 -4.83
CA ARG A 31 -2.57 -11.68 -3.52
C ARG A 31 -1.62 -10.49 -3.55
N ALA A 32 -0.82 -10.33 -4.60
CA ALA A 32 0.02 -9.15 -4.76
C ALA A 32 -0.79 -7.83 -4.80
N ASP A 33 -1.95 -7.82 -5.47
CA ASP A 33 -2.84 -6.65 -5.51
C ASP A 33 -3.51 -6.40 -4.16
N GLN A 34 -3.95 -7.46 -3.47
CA GLN A 34 -4.50 -7.34 -2.12
C GLN A 34 -3.47 -6.77 -1.13
N LEU A 35 -2.23 -7.27 -1.15
CA LEU A 35 -1.14 -6.77 -0.30
C LEU A 35 -0.83 -5.30 -0.57
N ALA A 36 -0.91 -4.85 -1.83
CA ALA A 36 -0.73 -3.44 -2.17
C ALA A 36 -1.86 -2.57 -1.60
N ALA A 37 -3.12 -3.03 -1.64
CA ALA A 37 -4.24 -2.33 -1.02
C ALA A 37 -4.11 -2.28 0.51
N ASP A 38 -3.72 -3.40 1.12
CA ASP A 38 -3.53 -3.51 2.57
C ASP A 38 -2.41 -2.57 3.06
N TYR A 39 -1.35 -2.38 2.28
CA TYR A 39 -0.29 -1.42 2.58
C TYR A 39 -0.82 0.01 2.69
N ASP A 40 -1.64 0.44 1.75
CA ASP A 40 -2.20 1.81 1.76
C ASP A 40 -3.06 2.02 3.02
N VAL A 41 -3.84 1.01 3.42
CA VAL A 41 -4.62 1.05 4.68
C VAL A 41 -3.72 1.10 5.91
N ALA A 42 -2.69 0.26 5.96
CA ALA A 42 -1.77 0.19 7.08
C ALA A 42 -0.96 1.49 7.26
N ALA A 43 -0.54 2.12 6.17
CA ALA A 43 0.17 3.38 6.20
C ALA A 43 -0.70 4.53 6.75
N VAL A 44 -1.97 4.61 6.31
CA VAL A 44 -2.92 5.60 6.83
C VAL A 44 -3.17 5.43 8.32
N ARG A 45 -3.34 4.19 8.79
CA ARG A 45 -3.52 3.90 10.22
C ARG A 45 -2.30 4.33 11.04
N LEU A 46 -1.10 3.96 10.59
CA LEU A 46 0.15 4.32 11.28
C LEU A 46 0.32 5.85 11.37
N MET A 47 0.03 6.59 10.30
CA MET A 47 0.08 8.05 10.31
C MET A 47 -0.97 8.65 11.26
N ALA A 48 -2.20 8.15 11.24
CA ALA A 48 -3.28 8.63 12.10
C ALA A 48 -3.01 8.36 13.59
N GLU A 49 -2.44 7.20 13.92
CA GLU A 49 -1.99 6.86 15.28
C GLU A 49 -0.88 7.81 15.75
N HIS A 50 0.12 8.05 14.90
CA HIS A 50 1.23 8.96 15.22
C HIS A 50 0.77 10.41 15.43
N GLU A 51 -0.19 10.88 14.63
CA GLU A 51 -0.77 12.23 14.75
C GLU A 51 -1.84 12.33 15.86
N ASN A 52 -2.14 11.22 16.55
CA ASN A 52 -3.23 11.11 17.54
C ASN A 52 -4.60 11.55 16.97
N ARG A 53 -4.86 11.18 15.72
CA ARG A 53 -6.07 11.49 14.94
C ARG A 53 -6.73 10.23 14.36
N PRO A 54 -7.12 9.24 15.19
CA PRO A 54 -7.78 8.03 14.70
C PRO A 54 -9.13 8.32 14.01
N ASP A 55 -9.75 9.47 14.32
CA ASP A 55 -10.95 9.98 13.67
C ASP A 55 -10.76 10.22 12.16
N LEU A 56 -9.53 10.46 11.72
CA LEU A 56 -9.20 10.70 10.32
C LEU A 56 -8.95 9.43 9.50
N VAL A 57 -8.83 8.25 10.14
CA VAL A 57 -8.58 6.99 9.41
C VAL A 57 -9.67 6.73 8.39
N GLN A 58 -10.93 6.68 8.83
CA GLN A 58 -12.05 6.36 7.95
C GLN A 58 -12.26 7.42 6.85
N PRO A 59 -12.24 8.74 7.14
CA PRO A 59 -12.29 9.78 6.10
C PRO A 59 -11.18 9.70 5.06
N VAL A 60 -9.94 9.40 5.47
CA VAL A 60 -8.80 9.29 4.54
C VAL A 60 -8.90 8.02 3.70
N LEU A 61 -9.30 6.89 4.29
CA LEU A 61 -9.55 5.66 3.55
C LEU A 61 -10.69 5.82 2.54
N GLU A 62 -11.77 6.51 2.93
CA GLU A 62 -12.85 6.85 2.01
C GLU A 62 -12.41 7.83 0.92
N ALA A 63 -11.53 8.79 1.21
CA ALA A 63 -10.98 9.67 0.20
C ALA A 63 -10.11 8.89 -0.80
N LEU A 64 -9.29 7.95 -0.33
CA LEU A 64 -8.53 7.03 -1.18
C LEU A 64 -9.44 6.08 -1.97
N GLY A 65 -10.52 5.62 -1.36
CA GLY A 65 -11.58 4.80 -1.95
C GLY A 65 -12.43 5.55 -2.99
N ARG A 66 -12.76 6.82 -2.76
CA ARG A 66 -13.49 7.67 -3.72
C ARG A 66 -12.60 8.15 -4.86
N LEU A 67 -11.32 8.33 -4.57
CA LEU A 67 -10.32 8.38 -5.63
C LEU A 67 -10.32 7.10 -6.46
N GLU A 68 -10.93 5.96 -6.08
CA GLU A 68 -11.02 4.74 -6.91
C GLU A 68 -11.88 4.83 -8.18
N GLY A 69 -12.56 5.95 -8.44
CA GLY A 69 -12.91 6.33 -9.83
C GLY A 69 -11.67 6.57 -10.74
N THR A 70 -10.50 6.69 -10.10
CA THR A 70 -9.13 6.95 -10.56
C THR A 70 -8.15 6.39 -9.51
N ARG A 71 -8.26 5.08 -9.21
CA ARG A 71 -7.52 4.33 -8.17
C ARG A 71 -6.16 4.93 -7.78
N PRO A 72 -5.85 5.12 -6.47
CA PRO A 72 -4.54 5.55 -6.03
C PRO A 72 -3.44 4.69 -6.65
N ASP A 73 -2.60 5.32 -7.46
CA ASP A 73 -1.55 4.68 -8.22
C ASP A 73 -0.28 4.60 -7.35
N SER A 74 -0.36 3.81 -6.28
CA SER A 74 0.78 3.57 -5.40
C SER A 74 1.94 2.96 -6.21
N ARG A 75 3.20 3.20 -5.81
CA ARG A 75 4.36 2.63 -6.52
C ARG A 75 4.27 1.10 -6.64
N LEU A 76 3.70 0.43 -5.65
CA LEU A 76 3.45 -1.01 -5.67
C LEU A 76 2.42 -1.38 -6.74
N ARG A 77 1.31 -0.64 -6.84
CA ARG A 77 0.28 -0.89 -7.86
C ARG A 77 0.81 -0.70 -9.28
N ARG A 78 1.61 0.35 -9.51
CA ARG A 78 2.34 0.53 -10.79
C ARG A 78 3.24 -0.65 -11.13
N MET A 79 3.95 -1.16 -10.12
CA MET A 79 4.84 -2.31 -10.29
C MET A 79 4.05 -3.56 -10.68
N VAL A 80 2.95 -3.86 -9.98
CA VAL A 80 2.07 -5.00 -10.28
C VAL A 80 1.45 -4.89 -11.67
N ASN A 81 0.94 -3.71 -12.04
CA ASN A 81 0.37 -3.47 -13.37
C ASN A 81 1.40 -3.65 -14.49
N ARG A 82 2.63 -3.18 -14.29
CA ARG A 82 3.73 -3.37 -15.24
C ARG A 82 4.11 -4.84 -15.39
N LEU A 83 4.16 -5.60 -14.29
CA LEU A 83 4.46 -7.04 -14.32
C LEU A 83 3.38 -7.83 -15.06
N ARG A 84 2.09 -7.51 -14.84
CA ARG A 84 0.98 -8.10 -15.60
C ARG A 84 1.11 -7.85 -17.11
N ALA A 85 1.44 -6.61 -17.50
CA ALA A 85 1.60 -6.26 -18.90
C ALA A 85 2.76 -7.00 -19.58
N VAL A 86 3.87 -7.23 -18.86
CA VAL A 86 5.03 -7.98 -19.39
C VAL A 86 4.75 -9.47 -19.52
N ARG A 87 3.97 -10.08 -18.62
CA ARG A 87 3.64 -11.52 -18.69
C ARG A 87 2.53 -11.85 -19.71
N ALA A 88 1.72 -10.86 -20.10
CA ALA A 88 0.64 -11.05 -21.08
C ALA A 88 1.09 -10.86 -22.54
N ALA A 89 2.33 -10.42 -22.77
CA ALA A 89 2.98 -10.25 -24.08
C ALA A 89 3.90 -11.44 -24.40
#